data_AF-W1V687-F1
#
_entry.id   AF-W1V687-F1
#
_cell.length_a   1.000
_cell.length_b   1.000
_cell.length_c   1.000
_cell.angle_alpha   90.00
_cell.angle_beta   90.00
_cell.angle_gamma   90.00
#
_symmetry.space_group_name_H-M   'P 1'
#
loop_
_entity.id
_entity.type
_entity.pdbx_description
1 polymer ?
#
loop_
_entity_poly.entity_id
_entity_poly.type
_entity_poly.pdbx_seq_one_letter_code
_entity_poly.pdbx_strand_id
1 'polypeptide(L)'
;TAGVEKNTRVRARVVSQAIHELMIDSDKILIMGHQREDYDALGGIIGVAAIARALGKDVRIALSKETSAIDKMVNVLNESEFWKENIITAEAARVWVDANTLTVVCDTHRQEMVAAQEALEISERRIVIDHHRRAADFVENPLLTYLEPTASSTSELVTELVQYAGGGVKL
;
A
#
# COMPACT_ATOMS: atom_id res chain seq x y z
N THR A 1 -4.43 -13.93 -26.54
CA THR A 1 -4.65 -12.66 -25.82
C THR A 1 -5.77 -12.79 -24.79
N ALA A 2 -7.00 -13.18 -25.15
CA ALA A 2 -8.11 -13.32 -24.19
C ALA A 2 -7.93 -14.36 -23.05
N GLY A 3 -7.11 -15.40 -23.26
CA GLY A 3 -6.83 -16.41 -22.21
C GLY A 3 -5.87 -15.93 -21.12
N VAL A 4 -4.95 -15.03 -21.45
CA VAL A 4 -4.02 -14.43 -20.48
C VAL A 4 -4.80 -13.46 -19.59
N GLU A 5 -5.60 -12.57 -20.18
CA GLU A 5 -6.46 -11.62 -19.46
C GLU A 5 -7.45 -12.30 -18.50
N LYS A 6 -8.06 -13.43 -18.92
CA LYS A 6 -8.96 -14.21 -18.05
C LYS A 6 -8.23 -14.79 -16.83
N ASN A 7 -7.02 -15.29 -17.01
CA ASN A 7 -6.23 -15.83 -15.90
C ASN A 7 -5.77 -14.73 -14.93
N THR A 8 -5.36 -13.56 -15.45
CA THR A 8 -4.98 -12.40 -14.65
C THR A 8 -6.14 -11.94 -13.76
N ARG A 9 -7.35 -11.83 -14.32
CA ARG A 9 -8.55 -11.43 -13.55
C ARG A 9 -8.93 -12.40 -12.44
N VAL A 10 -8.78 -13.70 -12.68
CA VAL A 10 -9.05 -14.73 -11.65
C VAL A 10 -8.01 -14.63 -10.53
N ARG A 11 -6.73 -14.46 -10.87
CA ARG A 11 -5.66 -14.28 -9.89
C ARG A 11 -5.85 -13.00 -9.07
N ALA A 12 -6.12 -11.87 -9.73
CA ALA A 12 -6.41 -10.59 -9.09
C ALA A 12 -7.53 -10.74 -8.07
N ARG A 13 -8.66 -11.37 -8.44
CA ARG A 13 -9.77 -11.61 -7.53
C ARG A 13 -9.37 -12.43 -6.29
N VAL A 14 -8.62 -13.52 -6.46
CA VAL A 14 -8.19 -14.37 -5.34
C VAL A 14 -7.26 -13.59 -4.41
N VAL A 15 -6.31 -12.84 -4.97
CA VAL A 15 -5.38 -11.99 -4.21
C VAL A 15 -6.13 -10.87 -3.49
N SER A 16 -7.08 -10.21 -4.13
CA SER A 16 -7.90 -9.17 -3.51
C SER A 16 -8.70 -9.69 -2.31
N GLN A 17 -9.27 -10.88 -2.40
CA GLN A 17 -9.97 -11.49 -1.26
C GLN A 17 -9.01 -11.77 -0.10
N ALA A 18 -7.83 -12.32 -0.38
CA ALA A 18 -6.83 -12.57 0.66
C ALA A 18 -6.31 -11.27 1.31
N ILE A 19 -6.05 -10.21 0.53
CA ILE A 19 -5.68 -8.89 1.07
C ILE A 19 -6.82 -8.34 1.94
N HIS A 20 -8.06 -8.41 1.46
CA HIS A 20 -9.23 -7.92 2.18
C HIS A 20 -9.44 -8.66 3.52
N GLU A 21 -9.27 -9.98 3.55
CA GLU A 21 -9.31 -10.77 4.80
C GLU A 21 -8.21 -10.33 5.78
N LEU A 22 -6.97 -10.17 5.31
CA LEU A 22 -5.86 -9.67 6.15
C LEU A 22 -6.15 -8.28 6.73
N MET A 23 -6.74 -7.38 5.93
CA MET A 23 -7.14 -6.05 6.37
C MET A 23 -8.29 -6.11 7.39
N ILE A 24 -9.29 -6.97 7.19
CA ILE A 24 -10.38 -7.19 8.16
C ILE A 24 -9.83 -7.70 9.49
N ASP A 25 -8.85 -8.61 9.46
CA ASP A 25 -8.24 -9.22 10.64
C ASP A 25 -7.24 -8.31 11.36
N SER A 26 -7.11 -7.05 10.92
CA SER A 26 -6.17 -6.08 11.50
C SER A 26 -6.91 -4.82 11.95
N ASP A 27 -6.60 -4.31 13.14
CA ASP A 27 -7.21 -3.09 13.67
C ASP A 27 -6.49 -1.82 13.16
N LYS A 28 -5.17 -1.93 13.03
CA LYS A 28 -4.27 -0.87 12.55
C LYS A 28 -3.66 -1.25 11.21
N ILE A 29 -3.64 -0.30 10.28
CA ILE A 29 -3.00 -0.45 8.97
C ILE A 29 -2.03 0.71 8.73
N LEU A 30 -0.74 0.39 8.57
CA LEU A 30 0.26 1.32 8.05
C LEU A 30 0.40 1.11 6.54
N ILE A 31 0.41 2.18 5.77
CA ILE A 31 0.59 2.15 4.33
C ILE A 31 1.82 3.01 3.99
N MET A 32 2.70 2.49 3.15
CA MET A 32 3.87 3.23 2.69
C MET A 32 4.28 2.85 1.28
N GLY A 33 5.01 3.73 0.61
CA GLY A 33 5.63 3.49 -0.69
C GLY A 33 7.14 3.30 -0.60
N HIS A 34 7.83 3.50 -1.71
CA HIS A 34 9.27 3.72 -1.72
C HIS A 34 9.64 5.14 -1.25
N GLN A 35 10.89 5.34 -0.83
CA GLN A 35 11.46 6.66 -0.56
C GLN A 35 11.49 7.50 -1.84
N ARG A 36 11.30 8.82 -1.72
CA ARG A 36 11.17 9.73 -2.87
C ARG A 36 10.04 9.30 -3.78
N GLU A 37 8.86 9.18 -3.18
CA GLU A 37 7.63 8.74 -3.82
C GLU A 37 7.39 9.50 -5.13
N ASP A 38 6.98 8.76 -6.16
CA ASP A 38 6.40 9.33 -7.36
C ASP A 38 4.87 9.20 -7.35
N TYR A 39 4.23 9.53 -8.49
CA TYR A 39 2.79 9.47 -8.58
C TYR A 39 2.22 8.04 -8.60
N ASP A 40 3.01 7.02 -8.98
CA ASP A 40 2.53 5.64 -8.95
C ASP A 40 2.51 5.11 -7.52
N ALA A 41 3.61 5.30 -6.78
CA ALA A 41 3.65 4.99 -5.35
C ALA A 41 2.52 5.70 -4.60
N LEU A 42 2.32 7.01 -4.83
CA LEU A 42 1.23 7.75 -4.19
C LEU A 42 -0.15 7.25 -4.63
N GLY A 43 -0.36 6.93 -5.90
CA GLY A 43 -1.63 6.39 -6.39
C GLY A 43 -1.99 5.04 -5.76
N GLY A 44 -1.01 4.13 -5.65
CA GLY A 44 -1.14 2.87 -4.94
C GLY A 44 -1.50 3.06 -3.46
N ILE A 45 -0.79 3.96 -2.77
CA ILE A 45 -1.08 4.34 -1.38
C ILE A 45 -2.51 4.84 -1.23
N ILE A 46 -2.96 5.75 -2.10
CA ILE A 46 -4.30 6.33 -2.04
C ILE A 46 -5.37 5.25 -2.15
N GLY A 47 -5.24 4.34 -3.13
CA GLY A 47 -6.20 3.27 -3.33
C GLY A 47 -6.26 2.29 -2.16
N VAL A 48 -5.11 1.88 -1.59
CA VAL A 48 -5.07 1.02 -0.40
C VAL A 48 -5.68 1.73 0.81
N ALA A 49 -5.38 3.01 1.01
CA ALA A 49 -5.94 3.80 2.10
C ALA A 49 -7.45 3.94 2.00
N ALA A 50 -7.99 4.10 0.78
CA ALA A 50 -9.42 4.16 0.55
C ALA A 50 -10.12 2.84 0.90
N ILE A 51 -9.52 1.68 0.59
CA ILE A 51 -10.02 0.37 1.01
C ILE A 51 -10.01 0.26 2.54
N ALA A 52 -8.87 0.56 3.17
CA ALA A 52 -8.70 0.48 4.62
C ALA A 52 -9.70 1.39 5.36
N ARG A 53 -9.92 2.60 4.86
CA ARG A 53 -10.90 3.56 5.37
C ARG A 53 -12.33 3.06 5.22
N ALA A 54 -12.67 2.46 4.08
CA ALA A 54 -14.00 1.87 3.86
C ALA A 54 -14.29 0.71 4.82
N LEU A 55 -13.24 0.00 5.25
CA LEU A 55 -13.30 -1.06 6.27
C LEU A 55 -13.30 -0.53 7.72
N GLY A 56 -13.26 0.79 7.92
CA GLY A 56 -13.29 1.41 9.25
C GLY A 56 -12.03 1.17 10.09
N LYS A 57 -10.87 0.97 9.44
CA LYS A 57 -9.60 0.69 10.12
C LYS A 57 -8.91 1.97 10.60
N ASP A 58 -8.04 1.85 11.60
CA ASP A 58 -7.13 2.94 12.00
C ASP A 58 -5.96 2.97 11.00
N VAL A 59 -5.94 3.97 10.13
CA VAL A 59 -5.04 4.04 8.97
C VAL A 59 -4.00 5.12 9.18
N ARG A 60 -2.73 4.78 8.94
CA ARG A 60 -1.65 5.76 8.80
C ARG A 60 -0.92 5.59 7.49
N ILE A 61 -0.53 6.72 6.90
CA ILE A 61 0.24 6.78 5.67
C ILE A 61 1.59 7.37 5.98
N ALA A 62 2.65 6.57 5.85
CA ALA A 62 4.01 7.07 5.99
C ALA A 62 4.53 7.54 4.64
N LEU A 63 4.85 8.84 4.55
CA LEU A 63 5.61 9.41 3.44
C LEU A 63 7.05 9.66 3.87
N SER A 64 7.97 9.51 2.93
CA SER A 64 9.39 9.79 3.14
C SER A 64 9.63 11.30 3.34
N LYS A 65 10.84 11.69 3.75
CA LYS A 65 11.19 13.11 3.92
C LYS A 65 11.29 13.87 2.60
N GLU A 66 11.51 13.17 1.50
CA GLU A 66 11.82 13.75 0.20
C GLU A 66 10.60 13.65 -0.74
N THR A 67 9.56 14.44 -0.48
CA THR A 67 8.28 14.39 -1.22
C THR A 67 8.20 15.34 -2.41
N SER A 68 9.30 15.98 -2.82
CA SER A 68 9.27 17.09 -3.79
C SER A 68 8.59 16.77 -5.12
N ALA A 69 8.61 15.50 -5.55
CA ALA A 69 7.94 15.04 -6.76
C ALA A 69 6.40 15.05 -6.63
N ILE A 70 5.89 14.80 -5.42
CA ILE A 70 4.46 14.63 -5.13
C ILE A 70 3.84 15.78 -4.31
N ASP A 71 4.62 16.76 -3.86
CA ASP A 71 4.17 17.87 -3.00
C ASP A 71 2.87 18.54 -3.47
N LYS A 72 2.72 18.78 -4.78
CA LYS A 72 1.49 19.36 -5.33
C LYS A 72 0.26 18.50 -5.04
N MET A 73 0.38 17.18 -5.21
CA MET A 73 -0.71 16.25 -4.94
C MET A 73 -0.95 16.12 -3.44
N VAL A 74 0.11 16.03 -2.63
CA VAL A 74 0.01 15.98 -1.17
C VAL A 74 -0.70 17.23 -0.62
N ASN A 75 -0.42 18.40 -1.16
CA ASN A 75 -1.12 19.64 -0.79
C ASN A 75 -2.62 19.58 -1.09
N VAL A 76 -3.02 19.02 -2.23
CA VAL A 76 -4.43 18.81 -2.57
C VAL A 76 -5.07 17.78 -1.64
N LEU A 77 -4.39 16.68 -1.34
CA LEU A 77 -4.89 15.67 -0.39
C LEU A 77 -5.15 16.30 0.98
N ASN A 78 -4.22 17.14 1.46
CA ASN A 78 -4.32 17.82 2.75
C ASN A 78 -5.45 18.86 2.87
N GLU A 79 -6.19 19.16 1.80
CA GLU A 79 -7.46 19.91 1.88
C GLU A 79 -8.58 19.08 2.55
N SER A 80 -8.43 17.76 2.58
CA SER A 80 -9.28 16.83 3.34
C SER A 80 -8.69 16.57 4.72
N GLU A 81 -9.51 16.71 5.77
CA GLU A 81 -9.10 16.41 7.14
C GLU A 81 -8.61 14.97 7.29
N PHE A 82 -9.19 14.00 6.56
CA PHE A 82 -8.72 12.61 6.61
C PHE A 82 -7.25 12.48 6.22
N TRP A 83 -6.85 13.05 5.08
CA TRP A 83 -5.47 12.91 4.60
C TRP A 83 -4.50 13.67 5.50
N LYS A 84 -4.88 14.90 5.88
CA LYS A 84 -4.10 15.75 6.77
C LYS A 84 -3.84 15.13 8.14
N GLU A 85 -4.81 14.41 8.71
CA GLU A 85 -4.66 13.75 10.01
C GLU A 85 -3.90 12.43 9.95
N ASN A 86 -3.92 11.72 8.81
CA ASN A 86 -3.42 10.35 8.71
C ASN A 86 -2.09 10.21 7.95
N ILE A 87 -1.67 11.21 7.19
CA ILE A 87 -0.30 11.29 6.66
C ILE A 87 0.66 11.65 7.80
N ILE A 88 1.66 10.82 8.02
CA ILE A 88 2.64 10.94 9.11
C ILE A 88 4.06 10.77 8.59
N THR A 89 5.04 11.24 9.38
CA THR A 89 6.45 11.02 9.07
C THR A 89 6.87 9.59 9.39
N ALA A 90 8.01 9.15 8.83
CA ALA A 90 8.61 7.85 9.15
C ALA A 90 8.86 7.68 10.66
N GLU A 91 9.30 8.72 11.36
CA GLU A 91 9.53 8.68 12.81
C GLU A 91 8.23 8.51 13.60
N ALA A 92 7.17 9.22 13.20
CA ALA A 92 5.85 9.06 13.82
C ALA A 92 5.28 7.67 13.54
N ALA A 93 5.51 7.12 12.34
CA ALA A 93 5.10 5.77 11.99
C ALA A 93 5.78 4.73 12.89
N ARG A 94 7.09 4.84 13.10
CA ARG A 94 7.85 3.96 14.02
C ARG A 94 7.25 3.92 15.43
N VAL A 95 6.80 5.06 15.96
CA VAL A 95 6.22 5.13 17.31
C VAL A 95 4.78 4.59 17.36
N TRP A 96 4.04 4.70 16.25
CA TRP A 96 2.64 4.33 16.17
C TRP A 96 2.41 2.83 15.92
N VAL A 97 3.31 2.19 15.15
CA VAL A 97 3.20 0.77 14.81
C VAL A 97 3.53 -0.15 15.98
N ASP A 98 2.96 -1.34 15.92
CA ASP A 98 3.27 -2.49 16.78
C ASP A 98 3.34 -3.78 15.94
N ALA A 99 3.72 -4.90 16.55
CA ALA A 99 3.87 -6.18 15.85
C ALA A 99 2.59 -6.65 15.14
N ASN A 100 1.41 -6.29 15.65
CA ASN A 100 0.10 -6.67 15.10
C ASN A 100 -0.42 -5.69 14.03
N THR A 101 0.25 -4.57 13.82
CA THR A 101 -0.12 -3.61 12.78
C THR A 101 0.12 -4.24 11.41
N LEU A 102 -0.86 -4.19 10.51
CA LEU A 102 -0.69 -4.62 9.13
C LEU A 102 0.00 -3.52 8.33
N THR A 103 1.20 -3.82 7.82
CA THR A 103 1.95 -2.88 6.99
C THR A 103 1.84 -3.26 5.52
N VAL A 104 1.31 -2.34 4.70
CA VAL A 104 1.17 -2.51 3.24
C VAL A 104 2.21 -1.64 2.54
N VAL A 105 3.13 -2.29 1.83
CA VAL A 105 4.16 -1.64 1.01
C VAL A 105 3.69 -1.61 -0.44
N CYS A 106 3.59 -0.41 -1.01
CA CYS A 106 3.21 -0.16 -2.39
C CYS A 106 4.45 0.20 -3.23
N ASP A 107 4.52 -0.30 -4.45
CA ASP A 107 5.45 0.15 -5.49
C ASP A 107 6.95 -0.04 -5.20
N THR A 108 7.24 -0.89 -4.23
CA THR A 108 8.56 -1.47 -4.03
C THR A 108 8.43 -2.76 -3.25
N HIS A 109 9.33 -3.68 -3.53
CA HIS A 109 9.54 -4.87 -2.72
C HIS A 109 10.87 -4.86 -1.99
N ARG A 110 11.70 -3.82 -2.14
CA ARG A 110 13.05 -3.74 -1.58
C ARG A 110 13.01 -3.05 -0.22
N GLN A 111 13.40 -3.77 0.84
CA GLN A 111 13.25 -3.31 2.23
C GLN A 111 13.94 -1.97 2.51
N GLU A 112 15.16 -1.77 2.01
CA GLU A 112 15.92 -0.53 2.20
C GLU A 112 15.34 0.67 1.45
N MET A 113 14.45 0.42 0.48
CA MET A 113 13.84 1.46 -0.34
C MET A 113 12.51 1.95 0.23
N VAL A 114 11.96 1.37 1.30
CA VAL A 114 10.64 1.78 1.81
C VAL A 114 10.72 3.11 2.58
N ALA A 115 9.62 3.87 2.56
CA ALA A 115 9.56 5.20 3.16
C ALA A 115 9.79 5.21 4.69
N ALA A 116 9.37 4.16 5.40
CA ALA A 116 9.50 4.03 6.85
C ALA A 116 10.05 2.66 7.27
N GLN A 117 11.33 2.40 6.97
CA GLN A 117 11.98 1.11 7.20
C GLN A 117 11.88 0.62 8.64
N GLU A 118 12.17 1.48 9.63
CA GLU A 118 12.13 1.08 11.04
C GLU A 118 10.70 0.69 11.49
N ALA A 119 9.66 1.29 10.90
CA ALA A 119 8.28 0.91 11.17
C ALA A 119 7.93 -0.45 10.54
N LEU A 120 8.42 -0.72 9.32
CA LEU A 120 8.27 -2.02 8.65
C LEU A 120 8.92 -3.15 9.46
N GLU A 121 10.09 -2.89 10.06
CA GLU A 121 10.82 -3.87 10.86
C GLU A 121 10.08 -4.26 12.15
N ILE A 122 9.32 -3.34 12.76
CA ILE A 122 8.51 -3.60 13.97
C ILE A 122 7.27 -4.44 13.65
N SER A 123 6.61 -4.17 12.53
CA SER A 123 5.40 -4.89 12.11
C SER A 123 5.75 -6.29 11.62
N GLU A 124 5.10 -7.33 12.16
CA GLU A 124 5.29 -8.73 11.70
C GLU A 124 4.31 -9.12 10.59
N ARG A 125 3.27 -8.30 10.36
CA ARG A 125 2.21 -8.53 9.37
C ARG A 125 2.44 -7.62 8.16
N ARG A 126 3.03 -8.16 7.10
CA ARG A 126 3.46 -7.36 5.93
C ARG A 126 2.79 -7.82 4.64
N ILE A 127 2.33 -6.88 3.83
CA ILE A 127 1.87 -7.10 2.45
C ILE A 127 2.76 -6.28 1.52
N VAL A 128 3.14 -6.87 0.39
CA VAL A 128 3.85 -6.16 -0.69
C VAL A 128 2.98 -6.17 -1.94
N ILE A 129 2.74 -4.99 -2.52
CA ILE A 129 2.04 -4.81 -3.80
C ILE A 129 2.99 -4.06 -4.73
N ASP A 130 3.43 -4.70 -5.80
CA ASP A 130 4.45 -4.12 -6.67
C ASP A 130 4.36 -4.69 -8.09
N HIS A 131 4.85 -3.94 -9.07
CA HIS A 131 4.93 -4.30 -10.47
C HIS A 131 6.37 -4.38 -10.99
N HIS A 132 7.38 -4.19 -10.15
CA HIS A 132 8.77 -4.38 -10.54
C HIS A 132 9.14 -5.86 -10.69
N ARG A 133 10.18 -6.16 -11.47
CA ARG A 133 10.76 -7.50 -11.48
C ARG A 133 11.44 -7.77 -10.13
N ARG A 134 11.27 -8.99 -9.61
CA ARG A 134 11.84 -9.40 -8.33
C ARG A 134 13.36 -9.18 -8.27
N ALA A 135 13.80 -8.44 -7.27
CA ALA A 135 15.20 -8.25 -6.88
C ALA A 135 15.67 -9.31 -5.88
N ALA A 136 16.98 -9.32 -5.60
CA ALA A 136 17.57 -10.22 -4.61
C ALA A 136 17.21 -9.81 -3.17
N ASP A 137 17.18 -8.50 -2.91
CA ASP A 137 16.68 -7.91 -1.68
C ASP A 137 15.16 -7.77 -1.73
N PHE A 138 14.50 -8.18 -0.64
CA PHE A 138 13.04 -8.25 -0.56
C PHE A 138 12.58 -7.97 0.87
N VAL A 139 11.39 -7.40 1.06
CA VAL A 139 10.75 -7.26 2.38
C VAL A 139 10.71 -8.62 3.08
N GLU A 140 11.19 -8.71 4.31
CA GLU A 140 11.27 -10.00 4.99
C GLU A 140 9.89 -10.57 5.35
N ASN A 141 9.68 -11.86 5.07
CA ASN A 141 8.54 -12.68 5.51
C ASN A 141 7.14 -12.01 5.32
N PRO A 142 6.79 -11.53 4.11
CA PRO A 142 5.46 -10.98 3.89
C PRO A 142 4.39 -12.08 4.02
N LEU A 143 3.27 -11.75 4.66
CA LEU A 143 2.09 -12.61 4.69
C LEU A 143 1.52 -12.82 3.29
N LEU A 144 1.61 -11.78 2.46
CA LEU A 144 1.16 -11.82 1.07
C LEU A 144 2.05 -10.94 0.18
N THR A 145 2.33 -11.42 -1.02
CA THR A 145 2.99 -10.65 -2.08
C THR A 145 2.13 -10.66 -3.33
N TYR A 146 1.73 -9.48 -3.79
CA TYR A 146 1.13 -9.26 -5.10
C TYR A 146 2.17 -8.60 -6.01
N LEU A 147 2.95 -9.43 -6.71
CA LEU A 147 4.00 -9.00 -7.64
C LEU A 147 3.61 -9.36 -9.08
N GLU A 148 3.37 -8.37 -9.93
CA GLU A 148 2.97 -8.56 -11.33
C GLU A 148 3.85 -7.73 -12.28
N PRO A 149 5.00 -8.26 -12.73
CA PRO A 149 5.95 -7.52 -13.59
C PRO A 149 5.44 -7.10 -14.97
N THR A 150 4.24 -7.55 -15.34
CA THR A 150 3.59 -7.20 -16.61
C THR A 150 2.57 -6.07 -16.46
N ALA A 151 2.24 -5.67 -15.23
CA ALA A 151 1.35 -4.54 -14.98
C ALA A 151 2.07 -3.22 -15.27
N SER A 152 1.30 -2.22 -15.70
CA SER A 152 1.84 -0.90 -16.04
C SER A 152 2.35 -0.14 -14.81
N SER A 153 1.72 -0.38 -13.66
CA SER A 153 1.88 0.42 -12.45
C SER A 153 1.34 -0.31 -11.23
N THR A 154 1.78 0.08 -10.05
CA THR A 154 1.17 -0.35 -8.78
C THR A 154 -0.26 0.19 -8.65
N SER A 155 -0.51 1.40 -9.16
CA SER A 155 -1.84 2.00 -9.22
C SER A 155 -2.84 1.16 -10.04
N GLU A 156 -2.41 0.52 -11.13
CA GLU A 156 -3.23 -0.45 -11.88
C GLU A 156 -3.61 -1.64 -11.01
N LEU A 157 -2.63 -2.24 -10.32
CA LEU A 157 -2.85 -3.40 -9.45
C LEU A 157 -3.83 -3.06 -8.32
N VAL A 158 -3.63 -1.91 -7.66
CA VAL A 158 -4.50 -1.45 -6.58
C VAL A 158 -5.91 -1.11 -7.09
N THR A 159 -6.03 -0.59 -8.32
CA THR A 159 -7.35 -0.35 -8.95
C THR A 159 -8.15 -1.64 -9.09
N GLU A 160 -7.50 -2.77 -9.40
CA GLU A 160 -8.17 -4.07 -9.40
C GLU A 160 -8.63 -4.46 -7.98
N LEU A 161 -7.82 -4.20 -6.96
CA LEU A 161 -8.19 -4.48 -5.56
C LEU A 161 -9.44 -3.69 -5.14
N VAL A 162 -9.50 -2.40 -5.48
CA VAL A 162 -10.64 -1.53 -5.16
C VAL A 162 -11.95 -2.07 -5.76
N GLN A 163 -11.92 -2.63 -6.97
CA GLN A 163 -13.11 -3.22 -7.60
C GLN A 163 -13.70 -4.39 -6.80
N TYR A 164 -12.85 -5.12 -6.06
CA TYR A 164 -13.25 -6.28 -5.27
C TYR A 164 -13.42 -6.00 -3.78
N ALA A 165 -13.05 -4.80 -3.30
CA ALA A 165 -13.17 -4.41 -1.89
C ALA A 165 -14.63 -4.32 -1.41
N GLY A 166 -15.59 -4.20 -2.32
CA GLY A 166 -17.02 -4.11 -1.99
C GLY A 166 -17.41 -2.76 -1.35
N GLY A 167 -18.62 -2.29 -1.63
CA GLY A 167 -19.11 -1.01 -1.10
C GLY A 167 -18.52 0.23 -1.80
N GLY A 168 -19.11 1.40 -1.51
CA GLY A 168 -18.77 2.67 -2.16
C GLY A 168 -17.45 3.27 -1.67
N VAL A 169 -16.33 2.66 -2.06
CA VAL A 169 -14.98 3.21 -1.82
C VAL A 169 -14.91 4.63 -2.38
N LYS A 170 -14.60 5.59 -1.52
CA LYS A 170 -14.35 6.99 -1.90
C LYS A 170 -12.86 7.27 -1.67
N LEU A 171 -12.19 7.70 -2.73
CA LEU A 171 -10.80 8.19 -2.69
C LEU A 171 -10.75 9.54 -1.96
#